data_AF-A0A371KG54-F1
#
_entry.id   AF-A0A371KG54-F1
#
_cell.length_a   1.000
_cell.length_b   1.000
_cell.length_c   1.000
_cell.angle_alpha   90.00
_cell.angle_beta   90.00
_cell.angle_gamma   90.00
#
_symmetry.space_group_name_H-M   'P 1'
#
loop_
_entity.id
_entity.type
_entity.pdbx_description
1 polymer ?
#
loop_
_entity_poly.entity_id
_entity_poly.type
_entity_poly.pdbx_seq_one_letter_code
_entity_poly.pdbx_strand_id
1 'polypeptide(L)'
;MAVSLDRLDDAREALRAERRRCVDEREAFRAFRREVAASQATASAPNQAPAAGTLVGQRGGRGRTDAALSGLRRSYERTVMSVPHYDEEYGDDFEESFAAEFGPDVATAFRSASVLSAPLRRTIAAAATSSLDERGQFIDVVDEEAESVASMRDDIASLLGRLDDLDRTPLSDRGFDALLALYEELSALRERLEALVAARQATISHHRRTLSGLVPDVTEFFYADLSVRYPVLATLAAVGATLATATRRVERHLAATP
;
A
#
# COMPACT_ATOMS: atom_id res chain seq x y z
N MET A 1 10.90 -25.32 19.52
CA MET A 1 10.16 -24.07 19.72
C MET A 1 9.10 -24.00 18.65
N ALA A 2 7.84 -23.84 19.02
CA ALA A 2 6.78 -23.62 18.04
C ALA A 2 7.06 -22.30 17.29
N VAL A 3 6.96 -22.32 15.97
CA VAL A 3 7.08 -21.11 15.16
C VAL A 3 5.80 -20.29 15.39
N SER A 4 5.94 -19.07 15.91
CA SER A 4 4.80 -18.16 16.04
C SER A 4 4.43 -17.54 14.69
N LEU A 5 3.13 -17.32 14.49
CA LEU A 5 2.56 -16.62 13.34
C LEU A 5 2.31 -15.13 13.60
N ASP A 6 2.68 -14.60 14.78
CA ASP A 6 2.40 -13.20 15.17
C ASP A 6 2.88 -12.20 14.11
N ARG A 7 4.05 -12.44 13.50
CA ARG A 7 4.58 -11.58 12.42
C ARG A 7 3.65 -11.47 11.21
N LEU A 8 2.89 -12.53 10.91
CA LEU A 8 1.92 -12.52 9.82
C LEU A 8 0.63 -11.81 10.24
N ASP A 9 0.28 -11.89 11.51
CA ASP A 9 -0.86 -11.16 12.06
C ASP A 9 -0.56 -9.64 12.10
N ASP A 10 0.65 -9.26 12.53
CA ASP A 10 1.17 -7.87 12.47
C ASP A 10 1.20 -7.35 11.02
N ALA A 11 1.71 -8.17 10.07
CA ALA A 11 1.72 -7.82 8.65
C ALA A 11 0.32 -7.55 8.11
N ARG A 12 -0.67 -8.37 8.49
CA ARG A 12 -2.07 -8.17 8.11
C ARG A 12 -2.67 -6.93 8.76
N GLU A 13 -2.25 -6.56 9.96
CA GLU A 13 -2.70 -5.32 10.60
C GLU A 13 -2.13 -4.09 9.88
N ALA A 14 -0.83 -4.10 9.57
CA ALA A 14 -0.17 -3.04 8.82
C ALA A 14 -0.85 -2.81 7.46
N LEU A 15 -1.10 -3.87 6.69
CA LEU A 15 -1.80 -3.77 5.39
C LEU A 15 -3.23 -3.24 5.53
N ARG A 16 -3.95 -3.62 6.58
CA ARG A 16 -5.30 -3.09 6.83
C ARG A 16 -5.27 -1.60 7.17
N ALA A 17 -4.28 -1.16 7.95
CA ALA A 17 -4.10 0.26 8.25
C ALA A 17 -3.77 1.04 6.99
N GLU A 18 -2.81 0.55 6.20
CA GLU A 18 -2.40 1.16 4.93
C GLU A 18 -3.57 1.28 3.95
N ARG A 19 -4.33 0.20 3.77
CA ARG A 19 -5.52 0.19 2.93
C ARG A 19 -6.54 1.23 3.37
N ARG A 20 -6.80 1.35 4.68
CA ARG A 20 -7.76 2.33 5.21
C ARG A 20 -7.30 3.76 4.89
N ARG A 21 -6.03 4.08 5.16
CA ARG A 21 -5.43 5.38 4.85
C ARG A 21 -5.61 5.73 3.36
N CYS A 22 -5.21 4.83 2.48
CA CYS A 22 -5.30 5.07 1.04
C CYS A 22 -6.75 5.19 0.54
N VAL A 23 -7.69 4.43 1.11
CA VAL A 23 -9.13 4.56 0.80
C VAL A 23 -9.66 5.92 1.24
N ASP A 24 -9.34 6.37 2.44
CA ASP A 24 -9.77 7.67 2.97
C ASP A 24 -9.24 8.81 2.10
N GLU A 25 -7.97 8.75 1.71
CA GLU A 25 -7.38 9.69 0.76
C GLU A 25 -8.08 9.65 -0.60
N ARG A 26 -8.35 8.46 -1.15
CA ARG A 26 -9.05 8.32 -2.43
C ARG A 26 -10.44 8.94 -2.37
N GLU A 27 -11.18 8.80 -1.26
CA GLU A 27 -12.46 9.48 -1.09
C GLU A 27 -12.30 11.01 -0.95
N ALA A 28 -11.26 11.47 -0.25
CA ALA A 28 -10.95 12.88 -0.11
C ALA A 28 -10.63 13.55 -1.47
N PHE A 29 -9.77 12.95 -2.29
CA PHE A 29 -9.50 13.43 -3.65
C PHE A 29 -10.74 13.37 -4.54
N ARG A 30 -11.62 12.38 -4.33
CA ARG A 30 -12.89 12.30 -5.08
C ARG A 30 -13.81 13.43 -4.71
N ALA A 31 -13.90 13.78 -3.43
CA ALA A 31 -14.64 14.94 -2.95
C ALA A 31 -14.04 16.24 -3.51
N PHE A 32 -12.71 16.42 -3.42
CA PHE A 32 -12.02 17.57 -3.97
C PHE A 32 -12.29 17.74 -5.47
N ARG A 33 -12.18 16.66 -6.26
CA ARG A 33 -12.46 16.70 -7.71
C ARG A 33 -13.88 17.15 -8.02
N ARG A 34 -14.88 16.75 -7.22
CA ARG A 34 -16.26 17.22 -7.39
C ARG A 34 -16.37 18.73 -7.15
N GLU A 35 -15.68 19.24 -6.14
CA GLU A 35 -15.65 20.67 -5.81
C GLU A 35 -14.92 21.48 -6.92
N VAL A 36 -13.82 20.95 -7.47
CA VAL A 36 -13.14 21.53 -8.65
C VAL A 36 -14.12 21.61 -9.84
N ALA A 37 -14.88 20.55 -10.10
CA ALA A 37 -15.83 20.51 -11.21
C ALA A 37 -17.00 21.48 -11.02
N ALA A 38 -17.49 21.63 -9.79
CA ALA A 38 -18.56 22.56 -9.42
C ALA A 38 -18.10 24.02 -9.41
N SER A 39 -16.81 24.29 -9.21
CA SER A 39 -16.26 25.64 -9.23
C SER A 39 -16.48 26.31 -10.60
N GLN A 40 -17.02 27.53 -10.60
CA GLN A 40 -17.20 28.31 -11.81
C GLN A 40 -15.89 29.02 -12.16
N ALA A 41 -15.45 28.93 -13.42
CA ALA A 41 -14.37 29.76 -13.91
C ALA A 41 -14.85 31.22 -13.94
N THR A 42 -14.14 32.10 -13.25
CA THR A 42 -14.50 33.52 -13.08
C THR A 42 -14.06 34.39 -14.26
N ALA A 43 -13.24 33.86 -15.16
CA ALA A 43 -12.89 34.48 -16.43
C ALA A 43 -13.50 33.73 -17.61
N SER A 44 -14.48 34.34 -18.28
CA SER A 44 -14.89 33.95 -19.62
C SER A 44 -13.80 34.36 -20.62
N ALA A 45 -13.50 33.51 -21.60
CA ALA A 45 -12.59 33.85 -22.70
C ALA A 45 -13.01 35.19 -23.35
N PRO A 46 -12.06 36.03 -23.84
CA PRO A 46 -12.44 37.26 -24.52
C PRO A 46 -13.13 36.90 -25.84
N ASN A 47 -14.46 37.01 -25.85
CA ASN A 47 -15.24 36.91 -27.07
C ASN A 47 -14.96 38.18 -27.89
N GLN A 48 -14.29 38.03 -29.03
CA GLN A 48 -14.06 39.16 -29.94
C GLN A 48 -15.37 39.57 -30.60
N ALA A 49 -15.93 40.69 -30.14
CA ALA A 49 -16.79 41.57 -30.95
C ALA A 49 -16.61 43.01 -30.43
N PRO A 50 -16.41 44.02 -31.30
CA PRO A 50 -16.30 45.39 -30.86
C PRO A 50 -17.70 45.98 -30.69
N ALA A 51 -18.05 46.41 -29.48
CA ALA A 51 -19.12 47.37 -29.28
C ALA A 51 -18.62 48.45 -28.31
N ALA A 52 -18.56 49.66 -28.83
CA ALA A 52 -18.08 50.83 -28.14
C ALA A 52 -18.98 51.20 -26.95
N GLY A 53 -18.35 51.40 -25.80
CA GLY A 53 -18.70 52.43 -24.81
C GLY A 53 -19.98 52.23 -23.99
N THR A 54 -19.81 51.92 -22.70
CA THR A 54 -20.06 52.87 -21.60
C THR A 54 -19.48 52.29 -20.31
N LEU A 55 -18.53 53.02 -19.73
CA LEU A 55 -17.89 52.75 -18.44
C LEU A 55 -18.87 53.07 -17.30
N VAL A 56 -19.20 52.07 -16.47
CA VAL A 56 -19.65 52.30 -15.08
C VAL A 56 -18.82 51.40 -14.19
N GLY A 57 -18.15 52.03 -13.23
CA GLY A 57 -17.00 51.49 -12.53
C GLY A 57 -17.31 50.28 -11.65
N GLN A 58 -16.38 49.33 -11.65
CA GLN A 58 -16.07 48.59 -10.45
C GLN A 58 -14.60 48.78 -10.12
N ARG A 59 -14.42 49.49 -9.01
CA ARG A 59 -13.16 49.94 -8.40
C ARG A 59 -12.16 48.79 -8.32
N GLY A 60 -10.92 49.09 -8.71
CA GLY A 60 -9.78 48.25 -8.44
C GLY A 60 -9.61 48.01 -6.94
N GLY A 61 -9.35 46.75 -6.60
CA GLY A 61 -8.60 46.36 -5.42
C GLY A 61 -7.35 45.63 -5.90
N ARG A 62 -6.19 46.26 -5.79
CA ARG A 62 -4.91 45.55 -5.80
C ARG A 62 -4.95 44.56 -4.62
N GLY A 63 -4.80 43.26 -4.89
CA GLY A 63 -4.44 42.26 -3.87
C GLY A 63 -5.53 41.33 -3.32
N ARG A 64 -6.71 41.20 -3.95
CA ARG A 64 -7.71 40.22 -3.48
C ARG A 64 -7.73 39.01 -4.41
N THR A 65 -7.14 37.90 -3.96
CA THR A 65 -7.26 36.58 -4.61
C THR A 65 -8.73 36.30 -4.90
N ASP A 66 -9.02 35.85 -6.12
CA ASP A 66 -10.36 35.48 -6.54
C ASP A 66 -11.03 34.52 -5.53
N ALA A 67 -12.31 34.74 -5.30
CA ALA A 67 -13.10 33.95 -4.35
C ALA A 67 -13.13 32.47 -4.75
N ALA A 68 -13.06 32.18 -6.07
CA ALA A 68 -12.99 30.82 -6.58
C ALA A 68 -11.66 30.12 -6.26
N LEU A 69 -10.51 30.80 -6.44
CA LEU A 69 -9.20 30.26 -6.04
C LEU A 69 -9.13 30.02 -4.53
N SER A 70 -9.59 30.99 -3.75
CA SER A 70 -9.64 30.86 -2.28
C SER A 70 -10.59 29.74 -1.84
N GLY A 71 -11.70 29.56 -2.56
CA GLY A 71 -12.64 28.47 -2.34
C GLY A 71 -12.03 27.10 -2.64
N LEU A 72 -11.24 27.00 -3.71
CA LEU A 72 -10.58 25.76 -4.09
C LEU A 72 -9.51 25.35 -3.08
N ARG A 73 -8.70 26.30 -2.62
CA ARG A 73 -7.74 26.08 -1.53
C ARG A 73 -8.43 25.53 -0.28
N ARG A 74 -9.48 26.21 0.20
CA ARG A 74 -10.26 25.74 1.36
C ARG A 74 -10.89 24.37 1.13
N SER A 75 -11.31 24.09 -0.11
CA SER A 75 -11.84 22.77 -0.45
C SER A 75 -10.78 21.71 -0.30
N TYR A 76 -9.57 21.95 -0.80
CA TYR A 76 -8.45 21.03 -0.68
C TYR A 76 -8.07 20.80 0.78
N GLU A 77 -7.91 21.88 1.55
CA GLU A 77 -7.61 21.82 2.99
C GLU A 77 -8.67 21.00 3.75
N ARG A 78 -9.96 21.24 3.48
CA ARG A 78 -11.09 20.54 4.14
C ARG A 78 -11.27 19.08 3.69
N THR A 79 -10.73 18.68 2.54
CA THR A 79 -10.89 17.31 2.05
C THR A 79 -9.60 16.52 2.16
N VAL A 80 -8.57 16.91 1.42
CA VAL A 80 -7.31 16.16 1.32
C VAL A 80 -6.49 16.34 2.60
N MET A 81 -6.32 17.57 3.08
CA MET A 81 -5.56 17.85 4.30
C MET A 81 -6.34 17.60 5.60
N SER A 82 -7.56 17.03 5.50
CA SER A 82 -8.42 16.73 6.65
C SER A 82 -8.72 15.23 6.79
N VAL A 83 -7.98 14.38 6.07
CA VAL A 83 -8.05 12.92 6.32
C VAL A 83 -7.50 12.62 7.72
N PRO A 84 -8.00 11.58 8.41
CA PRO A 84 -7.70 11.37 9.83
C PRO A 84 -6.21 11.30 10.19
N HIS A 85 -5.38 10.79 9.29
CA HIS A 85 -3.94 10.59 9.48
C HIS A 85 -3.07 11.74 8.94
N TYR A 86 -3.66 12.81 8.41
CA TYR A 86 -2.91 13.82 7.65
C TYR A 86 -1.83 14.51 8.47
N ASP A 87 -2.20 15.00 9.66
CA ASP A 87 -1.30 15.77 10.54
C ASP A 87 -0.16 14.91 11.10
N GLU A 88 -0.40 13.62 11.30
CA GLU A 88 0.58 12.69 11.85
C GLU A 88 1.59 12.21 10.80
N GLU A 89 1.13 11.99 9.56
CA GLU A 89 1.95 11.42 8.48
C GLU A 89 2.67 12.49 7.64
N TYR A 90 2.00 13.60 7.35
CA TYR A 90 2.51 14.63 6.44
C TYR A 90 2.82 15.93 7.18
N GLY A 91 1.81 16.49 7.86
CA GLY A 91 1.94 17.73 8.64
C GLY A 91 2.48 18.94 7.86
N ASP A 92 2.40 18.91 6.53
CA ASP A 92 2.90 19.92 5.61
C ASP A 92 1.88 21.03 5.36
N ASP A 93 2.35 22.16 4.84
CA ASP A 93 1.46 23.25 4.48
C ASP A 93 0.75 23.02 3.13
N PHE A 94 -0.25 23.86 2.82
CA PHE A 94 -1.01 23.74 1.58
C PHE A 94 -0.12 23.75 0.33
N GLU A 95 0.92 24.57 0.29
CA GLU A 95 1.76 24.72 -0.91
C GLU A 95 2.66 23.52 -1.13
N GLU A 96 3.20 22.95 -0.04
CA GLU A 96 3.99 21.73 -0.04
C GLU A 96 3.14 20.54 -0.51
N SER A 97 1.99 20.35 0.14
CA SER A 97 1.03 19.27 -0.16
C SER A 97 0.51 19.34 -1.60
N PHE A 98 0.07 20.52 -2.01
CA PHE A 98 -0.49 20.73 -3.36
C PHE A 98 0.57 20.53 -4.45
N ALA A 99 1.83 20.89 -4.19
CA ALA A 99 2.94 20.63 -5.09
C ALA A 99 3.35 19.15 -5.13
N ALA A 100 3.32 18.46 -4.00
CA ALA A 100 3.60 17.03 -3.93
C ALA A 100 2.56 16.22 -4.73
N GLU A 101 1.28 16.58 -4.61
CA GLU A 101 0.18 15.83 -5.21
C GLU A 101 -0.09 16.19 -6.68
N PHE A 102 0.07 17.46 -7.06
CA PHE A 102 -0.27 17.92 -8.43
C PHE A 102 0.95 18.35 -9.25
N GLY A 103 2.14 18.27 -8.67
CA GLY A 103 3.39 18.66 -9.29
C GLY A 103 3.70 20.17 -9.17
N PRO A 104 5.00 20.52 -9.27
CA PRO A 104 5.46 21.89 -9.04
C PRO A 104 4.92 22.91 -10.04
N ASP A 105 4.65 22.48 -11.28
CA ASP A 105 4.13 23.34 -12.34
C ASP A 105 2.68 23.77 -12.06
N VAL A 106 1.83 22.84 -11.62
CA VAL A 106 0.43 23.13 -11.28
C VAL A 106 0.35 24.01 -10.04
N ALA A 107 1.16 23.72 -9.01
CA ALA A 107 1.25 24.57 -7.82
C ALA A 107 1.72 25.98 -8.16
N THR A 108 2.75 26.13 -9.01
CA THR A 108 3.23 27.44 -9.46
C THR A 108 2.18 28.21 -10.26
N ALA A 109 1.45 27.53 -11.14
CA ALA A 109 0.35 28.12 -11.89
C ALA A 109 -0.80 28.57 -10.97
N PHE A 110 -1.13 27.76 -9.95
CA PHE A 110 -2.15 28.09 -8.96
C PHE A 110 -1.75 29.32 -8.13
N ARG A 111 -0.53 29.35 -7.59
CA ARG A 111 0.01 30.50 -6.83
C ARG A 111 0.03 31.80 -7.61
N SER A 112 0.42 31.72 -8.88
CA SER A 112 0.60 32.89 -9.73
C SER A 112 -0.72 33.42 -10.30
N ALA A 113 -1.81 32.65 -10.19
CA ALA A 113 -3.10 33.02 -10.71
C ALA A 113 -3.79 34.08 -9.84
N SER A 114 -4.29 35.12 -10.50
CA SER A 114 -5.18 36.11 -9.87
C SER A 114 -6.66 35.71 -9.94
N VAL A 115 -7.02 34.85 -10.90
CA VAL A 115 -8.38 34.33 -11.15
C VAL A 115 -8.36 32.85 -11.53
N LEU A 116 -9.43 32.12 -11.20
CA LEU A 116 -9.59 30.74 -11.64
C LEU A 116 -10.02 30.69 -13.12
N SER A 117 -9.03 30.58 -14.01
CA SER A 117 -9.28 30.41 -15.43
C SER A 117 -9.78 28.99 -15.77
N ALA A 118 -10.55 28.84 -16.85
CA ALA A 118 -11.00 27.54 -17.30
C ALA A 118 -9.85 26.55 -17.63
N PRO A 119 -8.72 26.98 -18.24
CA PRO A 119 -7.54 26.12 -18.40
C PRO A 119 -6.98 25.64 -17.06
N LEU A 120 -6.73 26.54 -16.10
CA LEU A 120 -6.20 26.17 -14.78
C LEU A 120 -7.12 25.18 -14.05
N ARG A 121 -8.43 25.42 -14.06
CA ARG A 121 -9.42 24.51 -13.48
C ARG A 121 -9.37 23.11 -14.11
N ARG A 122 -9.23 23.01 -15.44
CA ARG A 122 -9.09 21.72 -16.13
C ARG A 122 -7.79 21.01 -15.75
N THR A 123 -6.68 21.74 -15.66
CA THR A 123 -5.40 21.19 -15.23
C THR A 123 -5.49 20.62 -13.82
N ILE A 124 -6.10 21.34 -12.88
CA ILE A 124 -6.28 20.85 -11.50
C ILE A 124 -7.23 19.64 -11.46
N ALA A 125 -8.31 19.66 -12.23
CA ALA A 125 -9.23 18.51 -12.32
C ALA A 125 -8.55 17.26 -12.90
N ALA A 126 -7.66 17.44 -13.88
CA ALA A 126 -6.86 16.36 -14.45
C ALA A 126 -5.85 15.82 -13.44
N ALA A 127 -5.13 16.70 -12.73
CA ALA A 127 -4.19 16.32 -11.68
C ALA A 127 -4.90 15.54 -10.56
N ALA A 128 -6.04 16.04 -10.06
CA ALA A 128 -6.86 15.33 -9.07
C ALA A 128 -7.42 13.99 -9.57
N THR A 129 -7.56 13.80 -10.88
CA THR A 129 -7.92 12.50 -11.46
C THR A 129 -6.73 11.55 -11.49
N SER A 130 -5.53 12.03 -11.82
CA SER A 130 -4.29 11.24 -11.71
C SER A 130 -4.07 10.75 -10.27
N SER A 131 -4.15 11.65 -9.28
CA SER A 131 -3.98 11.30 -7.87
C SER A 131 -5.02 10.27 -7.37
N LEU A 132 -6.22 10.26 -7.97
CA LEU A 132 -7.25 9.25 -7.69
C LEU A 132 -6.91 7.89 -8.30
N ASP A 133 -6.45 7.89 -9.54
CA ASP A 133 -6.12 6.67 -10.27
C ASP A 133 -4.87 6.00 -9.67
N GLU A 134 -3.87 6.79 -9.25
CA GLU A 134 -2.67 6.32 -8.53
C GLU A 134 -3.05 5.64 -7.22
N ARG A 135 -3.91 6.26 -6.40
CA ARG A 135 -4.43 5.64 -5.16
C ARG A 135 -5.27 4.40 -5.45
N GLY A 136 -6.00 4.39 -6.56
CA GLY A 136 -6.71 3.19 -7.04
C GLY A 136 -5.76 2.02 -7.27
N GLN A 137 -4.71 2.23 -8.07
CA GLN A 137 -3.68 1.23 -8.36
C GLN A 137 -2.95 0.78 -7.10
N PHE A 138 -2.67 1.71 -6.18
CA PHE A 138 -2.02 1.38 -4.92
C PHE A 138 -2.90 0.49 -4.03
N ILE A 139 -4.19 0.80 -3.91
CA ILE A 139 -5.16 -0.05 -3.19
C ILE A 139 -5.21 -1.46 -3.76
N ASP A 140 -5.21 -1.60 -5.10
CA ASP A 140 -5.23 -2.91 -5.74
C ASP A 140 -4.00 -3.74 -5.33
N VAL A 141 -2.81 -3.13 -5.25
CA VAL A 141 -1.60 -3.83 -4.79
C VAL A 141 -1.62 -4.15 -3.29
N VAL A 142 -2.18 -3.26 -2.46
CA VAL A 142 -2.38 -3.56 -1.02
C VAL A 142 -3.32 -4.76 -0.86
N ASP A 143 -4.38 -4.84 -1.67
CA ASP A 143 -5.34 -5.94 -1.66
C ASP A 143 -4.68 -7.26 -2.13
N GLU A 144 -3.91 -7.24 -3.21
CA GLU A 144 -3.13 -8.39 -3.70
C GLU A 144 -2.13 -8.91 -2.63
N GLU A 145 -1.42 -8.00 -1.96
CA GLU A 145 -0.50 -8.35 -0.89
C GLU A 145 -1.23 -8.91 0.33
N ALA A 146 -2.37 -8.32 0.71
CA ALA A 146 -3.18 -8.81 1.84
C ALA A 146 -3.71 -10.22 1.59
N GLU A 147 -4.15 -10.52 0.37
CA GLU A 147 -4.56 -11.86 -0.05
C GLU A 147 -3.36 -12.83 -0.03
N SER A 148 -2.21 -12.42 -0.55
CA SER A 148 -0.98 -13.22 -0.52
C SER A 148 -0.58 -13.59 0.90
N VAL A 149 -0.54 -12.63 1.83
CA VAL A 149 -0.19 -12.88 3.23
C VAL A 149 -1.21 -13.76 3.93
N ALA A 150 -2.51 -13.56 3.68
CA ALA A 150 -3.56 -14.39 4.25
C ALA A 150 -3.43 -15.85 3.80
N SER A 151 -3.25 -16.07 2.49
CA SER A 151 -3.04 -17.41 1.92
C SER A 151 -1.77 -18.07 2.49
N MET A 152 -0.65 -17.35 2.51
CA MET A 152 0.61 -17.84 3.07
C MET A 152 0.51 -18.19 4.55
N ARG A 153 -0.25 -17.41 5.33
CA ARG A 153 -0.49 -17.72 6.75
C ARG A 153 -1.21 -19.05 6.91
N ASP A 154 -2.25 -19.29 6.11
CA ASP A 154 -3.03 -20.53 6.18
C ASP A 154 -2.20 -21.74 5.74
N ASP A 155 -1.38 -21.59 4.70
CA ASP A 155 -0.45 -22.62 4.24
C ASP A 155 0.64 -22.94 5.28
N ILE A 156 1.22 -21.92 5.90
CA ILE A 156 2.23 -22.09 6.96
C ILE A 156 1.59 -22.73 8.19
N ALA A 157 0.38 -22.31 8.58
CA ALA A 157 -0.36 -22.93 9.68
C ALA A 157 -0.64 -24.41 9.41
N SER A 158 -1.03 -24.76 8.19
CA SER A 158 -1.20 -26.16 7.77
C SER A 158 0.10 -26.96 7.90
N LEU A 159 1.22 -26.41 7.42
CA LEU A 159 2.54 -27.05 7.51
C LEU A 159 2.96 -27.26 8.97
N LEU A 160 2.78 -26.25 9.83
CA LEU A 160 3.08 -26.35 11.25
C LEU A 160 2.19 -27.37 11.97
N GLY A 161 0.90 -27.43 11.64
CA GLY A 161 -0.01 -28.45 12.18
C GLY A 161 0.42 -29.86 11.80
N ARG A 162 0.89 -30.07 10.56
CA ARG A 162 1.45 -31.36 10.14
C ARG A 162 2.73 -31.69 10.89
N LEU A 163 3.62 -30.73 11.12
CA LEU A 163 4.82 -30.95 11.94
C LEU A 163 4.47 -31.36 13.38
N ASP A 164 3.48 -30.71 13.99
CA ASP A 164 3.00 -31.06 15.34
C ASP A 164 2.42 -32.47 15.38
N ASP A 165 1.57 -32.83 14.41
CA ASP A 165 1.00 -34.18 14.30
C ASP A 165 2.11 -35.25 14.22
N LEU A 166 3.18 -34.98 13.47
CA LEU A 166 4.32 -35.89 13.33
C LEU A 166 5.14 -36.04 14.61
N ASP A 167 5.19 -35.01 15.46
CA ASP A 167 5.93 -35.02 16.73
C ASP A 167 5.13 -35.66 17.89
N ARG A 168 3.85 -36.04 17.70
CA ARG A 168 3.00 -36.62 18.77
C ARG A 168 3.46 -37.95 19.33
N THR A 169 4.07 -38.80 18.50
CA THR A 169 4.60 -40.10 18.95
C THR A 169 6.12 -39.98 19.11
N PRO A 170 6.67 -40.23 20.32
CA PRO A 170 8.10 -40.17 20.57
C PRO A 170 8.89 -41.01 19.58
N LEU A 171 10.02 -40.50 19.10
CA LEU A 171 10.85 -41.19 18.12
C LEU A 171 11.45 -42.50 18.67
N SER A 172 11.64 -42.59 20.00
CA SER A 172 12.07 -43.81 20.69
C SER A 172 11.08 -44.96 20.59
N ASP A 173 9.81 -44.66 20.36
CA ASP A 173 8.71 -45.62 20.38
C ASP A 173 8.38 -46.12 18.97
N ARG A 174 9.13 -45.64 17.96
CA ARG A 174 8.96 -45.97 16.55
C ARG A 174 10.00 -47.00 16.12
N GLY A 175 9.55 -48.04 15.41
CA GLY A 175 10.44 -48.97 14.71
C GLY A 175 10.99 -48.37 13.41
N PHE A 176 11.88 -49.10 12.74
CA PHE A 176 12.56 -48.66 11.51
C PHE A 176 11.59 -48.17 10.43
N ASP A 177 10.58 -48.98 10.07
CA ASP A 177 9.62 -48.63 9.01
C ASP A 177 8.81 -47.36 9.35
N ALA A 178 8.44 -47.19 10.62
CA ALA A 178 7.71 -46.01 11.08
C ALA A 178 8.59 -44.74 11.09
N LEU A 179 9.90 -44.89 11.33
CA LEU A 179 10.88 -43.80 11.21
C LEU A 179 11.15 -43.46 9.74
N LEU A 180 11.16 -44.46 8.85
CA LEU A 180 11.36 -44.25 7.42
C LEU A 180 10.17 -43.49 6.81
N ALA A 181 8.95 -43.93 7.12
CA ALA A 181 7.74 -43.22 6.72
C ALA A 181 7.73 -41.77 7.23
N LEU A 182 8.13 -41.55 8.49
CA LEU A 182 8.26 -40.20 9.05
C LEU A 182 9.30 -39.36 8.30
N TYR A 183 10.44 -39.94 7.92
CA TYR A 183 11.45 -39.25 7.12
C TYR A 183 10.94 -38.85 5.73
N GLU A 184 10.16 -39.72 5.08
CA GLU A 184 9.51 -39.42 3.81
C GLU A 184 8.49 -38.28 3.95
N GLU A 185 7.68 -38.29 5.02
CA GLU A 185 6.74 -37.20 5.30
C GLU A 185 7.45 -35.87 5.56
N LEU A 186 8.55 -35.86 6.33
CA LEU A 186 9.36 -34.65 6.53
C LEU A 186 10.00 -34.15 5.23
N SER A 187 10.37 -35.07 4.33
CA SER A 187 10.90 -34.71 3.01
C SER A 187 9.83 -34.04 2.14
N ALA A 188 8.60 -34.55 2.15
CA ALA A 188 7.47 -33.92 1.44
C ALA A 188 7.13 -32.54 2.03
N LEU A 189 7.20 -32.37 3.36
CA LEU A 189 7.02 -31.05 3.98
C LEU A 189 8.12 -30.05 3.58
N ARG A 190 9.36 -30.52 3.33
CA ARG A 190 10.45 -29.68 2.85
C ARG A 190 10.19 -29.19 1.44
N GLU A 191 9.76 -30.08 0.55
CA GLU A 191 9.37 -29.70 -0.82
C GLU A 191 8.23 -28.68 -0.82
N ARG A 192 7.23 -28.87 0.06
CA ARG A 192 6.15 -27.88 0.22
C ARG A 192 6.67 -26.54 0.72
N LEU A 193 7.58 -26.52 1.70
CA LEU A 193 8.20 -25.29 2.18
C LEU A 193 8.93 -24.55 1.07
N GLU A 194 9.73 -25.26 0.26
CA GLU A 194 10.45 -24.68 -0.88
C GLU A 194 9.49 -24.09 -1.92
N ALA A 195 8.38 -24.76 -2.19
CA ALA A 195 7.33 -24.24 -3.06
C ALA A 195 6.71 -22.94 -2.52
N LEU A 196 6.43 -22.86 -1.21
CA LEU A 196 5.93 -21.65 -0.57
C LEU A 196 6.93 -20.48 -0.63
N VAL A 197 8.22 -20.77 -0.40
CA VAL A 197 9.28 -19.76 -0.53
C VAL A 197 9.36 -19.23 -1.96
N ALA A 198 9.34 -20.12 -2.96
CA ALA A 198 9.38 -19.74 -4.37
C ALA A 198 8.15 -18.93 -4.78
N ALA A 199 6.95 -19.35 -4.38
CA ALA A 199 5.71 -18.62 -4.60
C ALA A 199 5.78 -17.22 -3.98
N ARG A 200 6.25 -17.10 -2.73
CA ARG A 200 6.37 -15.79 -2.07
C ARG A 200 7.38 -14.88 -2.76
N GLN A 201 8.52 -15.40 -3.21
CA GLN A 201 9.51 -14.63 -3.96
C GLN A 201 8.97 -14.16 -5.32
N ALA A 202 8.13 -14.97 -5.98
CA ALA A 202 7.46 -14.59 -7.21
C ALA A 202 6.49 -13.42 -6.98
N THR A 203 5.69 -13.45 -5.91
CA THR A 203 4.80 -12.33 -5.52
C THR A 203 5.57 -11.05 -5.27
N ILE A 204 6.64 -11.09 -4.45
CA ILE A 204 7.47 -9.90 -4.18
C ILE A 204 8.05 -9.33 -5.49
N SER A 205 8.51 -10.21 -6.37
CA SER A 205 9.04 -9.81 -7.68
C SER A 205 7.96 -9.20 -8.58
N HIS A 206 6.71 -9.67 -8.48
CA HIS A 206 5.57 -9.11 -9.18
C HIS A 206 5.26 -7.69 -8.70
N HIS A 207 5.07 -7.49 -7.39
CA HIS A 207 4.78 -6.18 -6.80
C HIS A 207 5.84 -5.13 -7.15
N ARG A 208 7.13 -5.50 -7.09
CA ARG A 208 8.24 -4.63 -7.50
C ARG A 208 8.14 -4.17 -8.95
N ARG A 209 7.62 -5.00 -9.86
CA ARG A 209 7.40 -4.60 -11.26
C ARG A 209 6.18 -3.70 -11.39
N THR A 210 5.08 -4.04 -10.73
CA THR A 210 3.79 -3.33 -10.83
C THR A 210 3.89 -1.87 -10.38
N LEU A 211 4.61 -1.57 -9.29
CA LEU A 211 4.71 -0.21 -8.73
C LEU A 211 6.11 0.41 -8.82
N SER A 212 6.99 -0.09 -9.70
CA SER A 212 8.35 0.45 -9.87
C SER A 212 8.43 1.97 -10.10
N GLY A 213 7.36 2.59 -10.61
CA GLY A 213 7.26 4.04 -10.80
C GLY A 213 6.76 4.83 -9.60
N LEU A 214 6.20 4.17 -8.58
CA LEU A 214 5.59 4.78 -7.38
C LEU A 214 6.43 4.53 -6.13
N VAL A 215 6.91 3.30 -5.90
CA VAL A 215 7.71 2.93 -4.72
C VAL A 215 8.82 1.93 -5.11
N PRO A 216 10.09 2.14 -4.72
CA PRO A 216 11.21 1.27 -5.12
C PRO A 216 11.08 -0.19 -4.64
N ASP A 217 10.60 -0.40 -3.41
CA ASP A 217 10.21 -1.72 -2.89
C ASP A 217 8.96 -1.59 -2.02
N VAL A 218 7.82 -1.89 -2.62
CA VAL A 218 6.49 -1.86 -2.01
C VAL A 218 6.40 -2.77 -0.77
N THR A 219 7.10 -3.91 -0.78
CA THR A 219 7.05 -4.85 0.34
C THR A 219 7.80 -4.29 1.55
N GLU A 220 8.94 -3.63 1.30
CA GLU A 220 9.67 -2.92 2.36
C GLU A 220 8.87 -1.73 2.89
N PHE A 221 8.17 -1.02 2.01
CA PHE A 221 7.27 0.08 2.39
C PHE A 221 6.15 -0.40 3.34
N PHE A 222 5.41 -1.47 3.00
CA PHE A 222 4.29 -1.95 3.83
C PHE A 222 4.69 -2.40 5.24
N TYR A 223 5.95 -2.80 5.42
CA TYR A 223 6.43 -3.41 6.66
C TYR A 223 7.55 -2.60 7.31
N ALA A 224 7.69 -1.32 6.97
CA ALA A 224 8.74 -0.45 7.49
C ALA A 224 8.70 -0.33 9.03
N ASP A 225 7.49 -0.32 9.61
CA ASP A 225 7.29 -0.21 11.06
C ASP A 225 7.32 -1.57 11.79
N LEU A 226 7.46 -2.67 11.06
CA LEU A 226 7.55 -4.00 11.65
C LEU A 226 8.99 -4.37 11.99
N SER A 227 9.14 -5.34 12.89
CA SER A 227 10.46 -5.87 13.28
C SER A 227 11.22 -6.54 12.12
N VAL A 228 10.53 -6.90 11.03
CA VAL A 228 11.11 -7.52 9.84
C VAL A 228 10.45 -7.00 8.57
N ARG A 229 11.27 -6.72 7.55
CA ARG A 229 10.82 -6.21 6.24
C ARG A 229 10.15 -7.25 5.34
N TYR A 230 10.34 -8.54 5.64
CA TYR A 230 9.74 -9.64 4.89
C TYR A 230 9.11 -10.68 5.84
N PRO A 231 7.97 -10.36 6.48
CA PRO A 231 7.37 -11.19 7.54
C PRO A 231 7.13 -12.65 7.11
N VAL A 232 6.62 -12.86 5.89
CA VAL A 232 6.37 -14.20 5.34
C VAL A 232 7.67 -14.99 5.16
N LEU A 233 8.68 -14.41 4.53
CA LEU A 233 9.97 -15.10 4.31
C LEU A 233 10.69 -15.38 5.64
N ALA A 234 10.65 -14.46 6.59
CA ALA A 234 11.20 -14.66 7.93
C ALA A 234 10.51 -15.82 8.66
N THR A 235 9.18 -15.94 8.52
CA THR A 235 8.40 -17.03 9.11
C THR A 235 8.73 -18.37 8.42
N LEU A 236 8.76 -18.41 7.09
CA LEU A 236 9.15 -19.61 6.33
C LEU A 236 10.57 -20.06 6.68
N ALA A 237 11.51 -19.15 6.89
CA ALA A 237 12.87 -19.49 7.34
C ALA A 237 12.87 -20.15 8.73
N ALA A 238 12.06 -19.67 9.67
CA ALA A 238 11.90 -20.28 10.98
C ALA A 238 11.26 -21.68 10.91
N VAL A 239 10.28 -21.88 10.02
CA VAL A 239 9.72 -23.20 9.71
C VAL A 239 10.80 -24.12 9.15
N GLY A 240 11.61 -23.66 8.20
CA GLY A 240 12.71 -24.42 7.63
C GLY A 240 13.76 -24.86 8.66
N ALA A 241 14.09 -23.98 9.60
CA ALA A 241 15.00 -24.33 10.71
C ALA A 241 14.40 -25.42 11.64
N THR A 242 13.08 -25.36 11.88
CA THR A 242 12.35 -26.36 12.67
C THR A 242 12.33 -27.69 11.95
N LEU A 243 11.98 -27.69 10.66
CA LEU A 243 11.94 -28.88 9.82
C LEU A 243 13.31 -29.55 9.71
N ALA A 244 14.37 -28.78 9.43
CA ALA A 244 15.73 -29.30 9.39
C ALA A 244 16.17 -29.94 10.72
N THR A 245 15.70 -29.41 11.85
CA THR A 245 15.97 -29.99 13.16
C THR A 245 15.20 -31.29 13.38
N ALA A 246 13.93 -31.36 12.95
CA ALA A 246 13.13 -32.58 12.98
C ALA A 246 13.76 -33.68 12.10
N THR A 247 14.12 -33.37 10.86
CA THR A 247 14.78 -34.30 9.93
C THR A 247 16.06 -34.88 10.54
N ARG A 248 16.95 -34.04 11.09
CA ARG A 248 18.17 -34.51 11.77
C ARG A 248 17.91 -35.37 13.01
N ARG A 249 16.77 -35.23 13.69
CA ARG A 249 16.40 -36.11 14.82
C ARG A 249 15.98 -37.48 14.29
N VAL A 250 15.17 -37.53 13.24
CA VAL A 250 14.70 -38.77 12.62
C VAL A 250 15.86 -39.53 11.98
N GLU A 251 16.73 -38.87 11.22
CA GLU A 251 17.93 -39.48 10.62
C GLU A 251 18.83 -40.14 11.66
N ARG A 252 19.02 -39.51 12.82
CA ARG A 252 19.80 -40.09 13.93
C ARG A 252 19.16 -41.33 14.51
N HIS A 253 17.82 -41.38 14.61
CA HIS A 253 17.13 -42.58 15.09
C HIS A 253 17.10 -43.68 14.04
N LEU A 254 16.94 -43.35 12.76
CA LEU A 254 17.07 -44.31 11.66
C LEU A 254 18.45 -44.98 11.68
N ALA A 255 19.52 -44.20 11.82
CA ALA A 255 20.88 -44.72 11.88
C ALA A 255 21.16 -45.58 13.13
N ALA A 256 20.39 -45.41 14.21
CA ALA A 256 20.54 -46.14 15.46
C ALA A 256 19.59 -47.34 15.59
N THR A 257 18.61 -47.48 14.69
CA THR A 257 17.64 -48.57 14.69
C THR A 257 18.17 -49.69 13.78
N PRO A 258 18.39 -50.91 14.31
CA PRO A 258 18.98 -52.03 13.57
C PRO A 258 18.05 -52.60 12.49
#